data_AF-A0A958ZBY7-F1
#
_entry.id   AF-A0A958ZBY7-F1
#
_cell.length_a   1.000
_cell.length_b   1.000
_cell.length_c   1.000
_cell.angle_alpha   90.00
_cell.angle_beta   90.00
_cell.angle_gamma   90.00
#
_symmetry.space_group_name_H-M   'P 1'
#
loop_
_entity.id
_entity.type
_entity.pdbx_description
1 polymer ?
#
loop_
_entity_poly.entity_id
_entity_poly.type
_entity_poly.pdbx_seq_one_letter_code
_entity_poly.pdbx_strand_id
1 'polypeptide(L)'
;INRTKNKAEQVAGKCNVTVKDFEDLQSEINKADILIVATGANQPTITKAMLVKAKNLLVLDLSIPKNVASEVAELPHIHLVHLDQLSKVTDETLERRKEHIPMAESIIAEIKAEFNSWLETRKFAPTLKALKAKLEAIKYEEIDFQRRKNPDFDEDQAAVLSERIIQKITKHFANHLKDSNASPDESIEFITKIFQLEEALHG
;
A
#
# COMPACT_ATOMS: atom_id res chain seq x y z
N ILE A 1 -34.64 -0.80 -1.00
CA ILE A 1 -34.71 -0.03 0.27
C ILE A 1 -33.30 0.33 0.70
N ASN A 2 -33.03 1.55 1.16
CA ASN A 2 -31.73 1.97 1.69
C ASN A 2 -31.95 2.99 2.82
N ARG A 3 -31.09 2.99 3.85
CA ARG A 3 -31.11 3.98 4.94
C ARG A 3 -30.96 5.41 4.41
N THR A 4 -30.25 5.59 3.29
CA THR A 4 -30.16 6.87 2.58
C THR A 4 -30.99 6.84 1.31
N LYS A 5 -32.18 7.47 1.33
CA LYS A 5 -33.15 7.44 0.23
C LYS A 5 -32.58 7.90 -1.11
N ASN A 6 -31.81 8.99 -1.11
CA ASN A 6 -31.18 9.52 -2.32
C ASN A 6 -30.27 8.48 -3.02
N LYS A 7 -29.53 7.67 -2.27
CA LYS A 7 -28.72 6.57 -2.85
C LYS A 7 -29.58 5.50 -3.52
N ALA A 8 -30.75 5.19 -2.95
CA ALA A 8 -31.68 4.24 -3.56
C ALA A 8 -32.30 4.79 -4.85
N GLU A 9 -32.68 6.07 -4.87
CA GLU A 9 -33.26 6.74 -6.04
C GLU A 9 -32.27 6.81 -7.21
N GLN A 10 -30.98 7.08 -6.94
CA GLN A 10 -29.93 7.09 -7.97
C GLN A 10 -29.73 5.73 -8.66
N VAL A 11 -29.81 4.64 -7.89
CA VAL A 11 -29.72 3.28 -8.43
C VAL A 11 -31.02 2.92 -9.16
N ALA A 12 -32.17 3.31 -8.60
CA ALA A 12 -33.47 3.03 -9.19
C ALA A 12 -33.68 3.67 -10.56
N GLY A 13 -33.19 4.90 -10.76
CA GLY A 13 -33.22 5.57 -12.06
C GLY A 13 -32.50 4.81 -13.17
N LYS A 14 -31.57 3.89 -12.84
CA LYS A 14 -30.86 3.05 -13.80
C LYS A 14 -31.49 1.67 -14.01
N CYS A 15 -32.33 1.21 -13.09
CA CYS A 15 -32.78 -0.19 -13.03
C CYS A 15 -34.30 -0.40 -13.02
N ASN A 16 -35.12 0.64 -13.23
CA ASN A 16 -36.59 0.56 -13.24
C ASN A 16 -37.18 -0.18 -12.02
N VAL A 17 -36.57 0.03 -10.85
CA VAL A 17 -36.98 -0.58 -9.57
C VAL A 17 -37.71 0.43 -8.69
N THR A 18 -38.66 -0.05 -7.88
CA THR A 18 -39.40 0.79 -6.94
C THR A 18 -38.59 1.04 -5.68
N VAL A 19 -38.46 2.32 -5.29
CA VAL A 19 -37.84 2.70 -4.01
C VAL A 19 -38.91 2.78 -2.93
N LYS A 20 -38.65 2.13 -1.80
CA LYS A 20 -39.45 2.19 -0.57
C LYS A 20 -38.63 2.78 0.57
N ASP A 21 -39.31 3.39 1.54
CA ASP A 21 -38.66 3.99 2.70
C ASP A 21 -38.10 2.91 3.63
N PHE A 22 -37.08 3.29 4.41
CA PHE A 22 -36.41 2.34 5.32
C PHE A 22 -37.36 1.85 6.44
N GLU A 23 -38.31 2.69 6.84
CA GLU A 23 -39.35 2.36 7.82
C GLU A 23 -40.26 1.22 7.35
N ASP A 24 -40.47 1.09 6.04
CA ASP A 24 -41.31 0.05 5.45
C ASP A 24 -40.59 -1.31 5.34
N LEU A 25 -39.31 -1.40 5.69
CA LEU A 25 -38.45 -2.57 5.46
C LEU A 25 -39.11 -3.87 5.92
N GLN A 26 -39.61 -3.91 7.16
CA GLN A 26 -40.24 -5.12 7.69
C GLN A 26 -41.51 -5.51 6.93
N SER A 27 -42.31 -4.51 6.52
CA SER A 27 -43.55 -4.76 5.79
C SER A 27 -43.29 -5.31 4.38
N GLU A 28 -42.23 -4.83 3.73
CA GLU A 28 -41.83 -5.27 2.39
C GLU A 28 -41.15 -6.64 2.42
N ILE A 29 -40.34 -6.91 3.46
CA ILE A 29 -39.79 -8.25 3.71
C ILE A 29 -40.90 -9.30 3.80
N ASN A 30 -42.01 -9.00 4.49
CA ASN A 30 -43.12 -9.95 4.63
C ASN A 30 -43.87 -10.24 3.31
N LYS A 31 -43.70 -9.39 2.29
CA LYS A 31 -44.30 -9.55 0.96
C LYS A 31 -43.34 -10.18 -0.05
N ALA A 32 -42.06 -10.29 0.30
CA ALA A 32 -41.02 -10.77 -0.60
C ALA A 32 -40.89 -12.30 -0.51
N ASP A 33 -40.61 -12.92 -1.66
CA ASP A 33 -40.19 -14.33 -1.74
C ASP A 33 -38.66 -14.46 -1.66
N ILE A 34 -37.94 -13.42 -2.09
CA ILE A 34 -36.48 -13.34 -2.10
C ILE A 34 -36.03 -12.01 -1.49
N LEU A 35 -35.16 -12.07 -0.49
CA LEU A 35 -34.51 -10.92 0.13
C LEU A 35 -33.02 -10.91 -0.21
N ILE A 36 -32.56 -9.89 -0.93
CA ILE A 36 -31.14 -9.69 -1.22
C ILE A 36 -30.60 -8.59 -0.28
N VAL A 37 -29.58 -8.94 0.49
CA VAL A 37 -28.93 -8.04 1.45
C VAL A 37 -27.53 -7.73 0.95
N ALA A 38 -27.31 -6.47 0.57
CA ALA A 38 -26.02 -5.98 0.07
C ALA A 38 -25.75 -4.59 0.67
N THR A 39 -25.31 -4.55 1.92
CA THR A 39 -25.04 -3.29 2.63
C THR A 39 -23.64 -3.29 3.25
N GLY A 40 -23.05 -2.10 3.36
CA GLY A 40 -21.73 -1.90 4.00
C GLY A 40 -21.82 -1.66 5.51
N ALA A 41 -22.88 -2.14 6.18
CA ALA A 41 -23.02 -1.98 7.62
C ALA A 41 -22.06 -2.90 8.38
N ASN A 42 -21.48 -2.38 9.46
CA ASN A 42 -20.57 -3.13 10.35
C ASN A 42 -21.31 -4.09 11.30
N GLN A 43 -22.62 -3.92 11.45
CA GLN A 43 -23.49 -4.77 12.27
C GLN A 43 -24.61 -5.36 11.40
N PRO A 44 -25.11 -6.56 11.73
CA PRO A 44 -26.23 -7.16 11.03
C PRO A 44 -27.44 -6.22 10.99
N THR A 45 -27.93 -5.95 9.78
CA THR A 45 -29.09 -5.10 9.53
C THR A 45 -30.40 -5.87 9.54
N ILE A 46 -30.34 -7.18 9.28
CA ILE A 46 -31.49 -8.09 9.32
C ILE A 46 -31.37 -9.00 10.53
N THR A 47 -32.38 -8.95 11.39
CA THR A 47 -32.47 -9.74 12.63
C THR A 47 -33.64 -10.72 12.60
N LYS A 48 -33.61 -11.73 13.47
CA LYS A 48 -34.67 -12.74 13.60
C LYS A 48 -36.05 -12.11 13.85
N ALA A 49 -36.11 -11.06 14.68
CA ALA A 49 -37.34 -10.36 15.01
C ALA A 49 -38.06 -9.76 13.79
N MET A 50 -37.30 -9.36 12.75
CA MET A 50 -37.87 -8.81 11.52
C MET A 50 -38.53 -9.88 10.64
N LEU A 51 -38.14 -11.16 10.79
CA LEU A 51 -38.49 -12.27 9.90
C LEU A 51 -39.52 -13.24 10.48
N VAL A 52 -40.01 -13.00 11.70
CA VAL A 52 -40.97 -13.89 12.38
C VAL A 52 -42.27 -14.06 11.60
N LYS A 53 -42.71 -13.00 10.90
CA LYS A 53 -43.96 -12.99 10.11
C LYS A 53 -43.74 -13.26 8.62
N ALA A 54 -42.48 -13.43 8.20
CA ALA A 54 -42.19 -13.80 6.82
C ALA A 54 -42.72 -15.21 6.55
N LYS A 55 -43.17 -15.44 5.32
CA LYS A 55 -43.47 -16.79 4.83
C LYS A 55 -42.16 -17.48 4.41
N ASN A 56 -42.23 -18.48 3.53
CA ASN A 56 -41.06 -19.09 2.91
C ASN A 56 -40.24 -18.00 2.20
N LEU A 57 -39.07 -17.64 2.76
CA LEU A 57 -38.24 -16.56 2.26
C LEU A 57 -36.82 -17.06 2.01
N LEU A 58 -36.33 -16.85 0.79
CA LEU A 58 -34.93 -17.03 0.44
C LEU A 58 -34.15 -15.74 0.72
N VAL A 59 -33.17 -15.80 1.61
CA VAL A 59 -32.32 -14.66 1.96
C VAL A 59 -30.94 -14.87 1.35
N LEU A 60 -30.54 -13.99 0.44
CA LEU A 60 -29.17 -13.93 -0.10
C LEU A 60 -28.41 -12.79 0.56
N ASP A 61 -27.44 -13.12 1.42
CA ASP A 61 -26.54 -12.14 2.01
C ASP A 61 -25.26 -12.02 1.17
N LEU A 62 -25.17 -10.93 0.43
CA LEU A 62 -24.04 -10.57 -0.43
C LEU A 62 -23.05 -9.61 0.26
N SER A 63 -23.19 -9.40 1.57
CA SER A 63 -22.41 -8.39 2.32
C SER A 63 -21.19 -9.00 3.02
N ILE A 64 -20.11 -8.21 3.10
CA ILE A 64 -18.91 -8.51 3.90
C ILE A 64 -18.58 -7.25 4.72
N PRO A 65 -18.67 -7.29 6.07
CA PRO A 65 -19.07 -8.42 6.92
C PRO A 65 -20.56 -8.83 6.76
N LYS A 66 -20.94 -10.02 7.27
CA LYS A 66 -22.32 -10.55 7.17
C LYS A 66 -23.34 -9.57 7.73
N ASN A 67 -24.40 -9.35 6.97
CA ASN A 67 -25.44 -8.37 7.30
C ASN A 67 -26.74 -9.02 7.79
N VAL A 68 -26.85 -10.34 7.71
CA VAL A 68 -27.93 -11.11 8.32
C VAL A 68 -27.42 -11.75 9.61
N ALA A 69 -28.14 -11.57 10.71
CA ALA A 69 -27.79 -12.14 12.00
C ALA A 69 -27.84 -13.69 11.93
N SER A 70 -26.87 -14.37 12.55
CA SER A 70 -26.75 -15.84 12.49
C SER A 70 -27.99 -16.58 12.99
N GLU A 71 -28.70 -16.02 13.98
CA GLU A 71 -29.94 -16.56 14.56
C GLU A 71 -31.09 -16.68 13.55
N VAL A 72 -31.01 -15.99 12.41
CA VAL A 72 -32.00 -16.09 11.33
C VAL A 72 -32.02 -17.49 10.72
N ALA A 73 -30.88 -18.19 10.71
CA ALA A 73 -30.76 -19.55 10.18
C ALA A 73 -31.52 -20.60 11.01
N GLU A 74 -31.96 -20.25 12.22
CA GLU A 74 -32.77 -21.13 13.08
C GLU A 74 -34.25 -21.15 12.67
N LEU A 75 -34.70 -20.21 11.84
CA LEU A 75 -36.09 -20.13 11.41
C LEU A 75 -36.35 -21.17 10.30
N PRO A 76 -37.26 -22.14 10.49
CA PRO A 76 -37.45 -23.25 9.56
C PRO A 76 -38.02 -22.81 8.20
N HIS A 77 -38.69 -21.66 8.14
CA HIS A 77 -39.25 -21.07 6.92
C HIS A 77 -38.28 -20.13 6.19
N ILE A 78 -37.05 -19.98 6.67
CA ILE A 78 -36.03 -19.13 6.05
C ILE A 78 -34.92 -19.98 5.47
N HIS A 79 -34.59 -19.73 4.20
CA HIS A 79 -33.40 -20.29 3.57
C HIS A 79 -32.35 -19.19 3.42
N LEU A 80 -31.32 -19.22 4.27
CA LEU A 80 -30.23 -18.25 4.25
C LEU A 80 -29.06 -18.79 3.43
N VAL A 81 -28.66 -18.04 2.40
CA VAL A 81 -27.49 -18.30 1.56
C VAL A 81 -26.53 -17.13 1.67
N HIS A 82 -25.27 -17.41 1.99
CA HIS A 82 -24.22 -16.40 2.03
C HIS A 82 -23.39 -16.37 0.73
N LEU A 83 -22.76 -15.23 0.44
CA LEU A 83 -21.84 -15.07 -0.69
C LEU A 83 -20.76 -16.17 -0.76
N ASP A 84 -20.22 -16.59 0.39
CA ASP A 84 -19.20 -17.64 0.48
C ASP A 84 -19.70 -19.04 0.08
N GLN A 85 -21.02 -19.27 0.12
CA GLN A 85 -21.62 -20.52 -0.33
C GLN A 85 -21.93 -20.46 -1.83
N LEU A 86 -22.25 -19.29 -2.36
CA LEU A 86 -22.41 -19.08 -3.81
C LEU A 86 -21.09 -19.24 -4.56
N SER A 87 -19.97 -18.82 -3.95
CA SER A 87 -18.64 -18.95 -4.57
C SER A 87 -18.19 -20.41 -4.72
N LYS A 88 -18.68 -21.33 -3.88
CA LYS A 88 -18.42 -22.78 -3.99
C LYS A 88 -19.15 -23.46 -5.17
N VAL A 89 -20.16 -22.81 -5.75
CA VAL A 89 -20.95 -23.37 -6.87
C VAL A 89 -20.34 -23.01 -8.23
N THR A 90 -19.35 -22.11 -8.26
CA THR A 90 -18.71 -21.63 -9.50
C THR A 90 -17.30 -22.19 -9.69
N ASP A 91 -17.16 -23.51 -9.72
CA ASP A 91 -15.86 -24.19 -9.93
C ASP A 91 -15.23 -23.83 -11.29
N GLU A 92 -16.02 -23.69 -12.35
CA GLU A 92 -15.51 -23.34 -13.69
C GLU A 92 -14.93 -21.92 -13.76
N THR A 93 -15.52 -20.97 -13.01
CA THR A 93 -15.01 -19.59 -12.96
C THR A 93 -13.75 -19.49 -12.12
N LEU A 94 -13.65 -20.31 -11.06
CA LEU A 94 -12.46 -20.38 -10.23
C LEU A 94 -11.27 -20.98 -10.99
N GLU A 95 -11.49 -22.05 -11.75
CA GLU A 95 -10.42 -22.70 -12.53
C GLU A 95 -9.89 -21.78 -13.63
N ARG A 96 -10.78 -21.09 -14.36
CA ARG A 96 -10.37 -20.08 -15.34
C ARG A 96 -9.61 -18.90 -14.71
N ARG A 97 -9.87 -18.56 -13.45
CA ARG A 97 -9.09 -17.54 -12.72
C ARG A 97 -7.71 -18.05 -12.32
N LYS A 98 -7.56 -19.35 -12.03
CA LYS A 98 -6.25 -19.96 -11.71
C LYS A 98 -5.30 -19.95 -12.90
N GLU A 99 -5.82 -20.09 -14.12
CA GLU A 99 -5.02 -20.00 -15.35
C GLU A 99 -4.30 -18.64 -15.51
N HIS A 100 -4.81 -17.58 -14.87
CA HIS A 100 -4.18 -16.26 -14.88
C HIS A 100 -3.16 -16.04 -13.76
N ILE A 101 -3.04 -16.95 -12.80
CA ILE A 101 -2.09 -16.83 -11.68
C ILE A 101 -0.63 -16.76 -12.19
N PRO A 102 -0.16 -17.63 -13.10
CA PRO A 102 1.22 -17.57 -13.58
C PRO A 102 1.56 -16.22 -14.25
N MET A 103 0.60 -15.64 -14.97
CA MET A 103 0.76 -14.34 -15.60
C MET A 103 0.86 -13.22 -14.55
N ALA A 104 0.03 -13.26 -13.51
CA ALA A 104 0.12 -12.31 -12.40
C ALA A 104 1.46 -12.44 -11.64
N GLU A 105 1.93 -13.66 -11.40
CA GLU A 105 3.23 -13.92 -10.76
C GLU A 105 4.39 -13.40 -11.60
N SER A 106 4.33 -13.53 -12.92
CA SER A 106 5.34 -12.97 -13.83
C SER A 106 5.41 -11.44 -13.72
N ILE A 107 4.26 -10.76 -13.71
CA ILE A 107 4.19 -9.29 -13.53
C ILE A 107 4.75 -8.90 -12.17
N ILE A 108 4.41 -9.63 -11.11
CA ILE A 108 4.95 -9.38 -9.77
C ILE A 108 6.46 -9.57 -9.73
N ALA A 109 7.00 -10.59 -10.40
CA ALA A 109 8.43 -10.84 -10.45
C ALA A 109 9.18 -9.71 -11.18
N GLU A 110 8.64 -9.23 -12.30
CA GLU A 110 9.19 -8.09 -13.05
C GLU A 110 9.23 -6.81 -12.19
N ILE A 111 8.10 -6.44 -11.59
CA ILE A 111 8.01 -5.26 -10.72
C ILE A 111 8.93 -5.38 -9.51
N LYS A 112 9.06 -6.58 -8.92
CA LYS A 112 10.01 -6.81 -7.82
C LYS A 112 11.46 -6.60 -8.27
N ALA A 113 11.82 -7.06 -9.46
CA ALA A 113 13.17 -6.86 -10.00
C ALA A 113 13.47 -5.38 -10.22
N GLU A 114 12.52 -4.64 -10.82
CA GLU A 114 12.64 -3.18 -11.01
C GLU A 114 12.73 -2.44 -9.67
N PHE A 115 11.85 -2.78 -8.72
CA PHE A 115 11.85 -2.19 -7.38
C PHE A 115 13.15 -2.44 -6.61
N ASN A 116 13.68 -3.67 -6.69
CA ASN A 116 14.97 -3.99 -6.07
C ASN A 116 16.11 -3.23 -6.72
N SER A 117 16.14 -3.15 -8.06
CA SER A 117 17.13 -2.32 -8.77
C SER A 117 17.05 -0.86 -8.32
N TRP A 118 15.84 -0.31 -8.21
CA TRP A 118 15.62 1.04 -7.68
C TRP A 118 16.07 1.19 -6.22
N LEU A 119 15.81 0.22 -5.35
CA LEU A 119 16.27 0.23 -3.96
C LEU A 119 17.80 0.24 -3.86
N GLU A 120 18.50 -0.56 -4.68
CA GLU A 120 19.97 -0.53 -4.75
C GLU A 120 20.49 0.86 -5.10
N THR A 121 19.80 1.59 -6.00
CA THR A 121 20.18 2.99 -6.31
C THR A 121 20.02 3.97 -5.14
N ARG A 122 19.25 3.61 -4.11
CA ARG A 122 18.97 4.46 -2.96
C ARG A 122 19.80 4.12 -1.73
N LYS A 123 20.32 2.89 -1.63
CA LYS A 123 21.14 2.41 -0.52
C LYS A 123 22.42 3.23 -0.29
N PHE A 124 23.03 3.77 -1.34
CA PHE A 124 24.27 4.53 -1.22
C PHE A 124 24.09 6.02 -0.92
N ALA A 125 22.87 6.56 -1.04
CA ALA A 125 22.64 7.99 -0.82
C ALA A 125 23.02 8.46 0.60
N PRO A 126 22.72 7.71 1.70
CA PRO A 126 23.17 8.06 3.04
C PRO A 126 24.70 8.07 3.17
N THR A 127 25.37 7.03 2.67
CA THR A 127 26.84 6.91 2.71
C THR A 127 27.51 8.02 1.92
N LEU A 128 26.97 8.36 0.74
CA LEU A 128 27.48 9.46 -0.08
C LEU A 128 27.34 10.82 0.61
N LYS A 129 26.22 11.03 1.31
CA LYS A 129 25.99 12.23 2.12
C LYS A 129 26.99 12.30 3.29
N ALA A 130 27.19 11.20 4.01
CA ALA A 130 28.14 11.12 5.11
C ALA A 130 29.59 11.36 4.64
N LEU A 131 29.98 10.76 3.52
CA LEU A 131 31.29 10.99 2.89
C LEU A 131 31.49 12.46 2.53
N LYS A 132 30.49 13.09 1.89
CA LYS A 132 30.56 14.51 1.54
C LYS A 132 30.72 15.38 2.79
N ALA A 133 29.95 15.12 3.85
CA ALA A 133 30.06 15.85 5.10
C ALA A 133 31.46 15.69 5.76
N LYS A 134 32.02 14.47 5.75
CA LYS A 134 33.38 14.22 6.27
C LYS A 134 34.45 14.99 5.48
N LEU A 135 34.34 15.01 4.15
CA LEU A 135 35.24 15.78 3.29
C LEU A 135 35.10 17.29 3.48
N GLU A 136 33.88 17.79 3.71
CA GLU A 136 33.65 19.20 4.05
C GLU A 136 34.26 19.56 5.40
N ALA A 137 34.17 18.70 6.41
CA ALA A 137 34.83 18.91 7.70
C ALA A 137 36.36 19.02 7.53
N ILE A 138 36.97 18.10 6.79
CA ILE A 138 38.40 18.13 6.47
C ILE A 138 38.78 19.43 5.73
N LYS A 139 37.95 19.87 4.78
CA LYS A 139 38.13 21.15 4.09
C LYS A 139 38.21 22.32 5.07
N TYR A 140 37.25 22.43 5.99
CA TYR A 140 37.21 23.54 6.94
C TYR A 140 38.40 23.51 7.92
N GLU A 141 38.79 22.32 8.39
CA GLU A 141 39.98 22.15 9.24
C GLU A 141 41.27 22.60 8.54
N GLU A 142 41.46 22.20 7.29
CA GLU A 142 42.67 22.54 6.53
C GLU A 142 42.71 24.03 6.15
N ILE A 143 41.56 24.61 5.75
CA ILE A 143 41.46 26.05 5.47
C ILE A 143 41.79 26.87 6.71
N ASP A 144 41.23 26.53 7.87
CA ASP A 144 41.53 27.24 9.12
C ASP A 144 43.00 27.10 9.53
N PHE A 145 43.59 25.92 9.34
CA PHE A 145 45.00 25.68 9.58
C PHE A 145 45.91 26.54 8.69
N GLN A 146 45.63 26.63 7.38
CA GLN A 146 46.41 27.44 6.45
C GLN A 146 46.25 28.94 6.73
N ARG A 147 45.03 29.41 7.02
CA ARG A 147 44.76 30.79 7.40
C ARG A 147 45.55 31.23 8.62
N ARG A 148 45.71 30.37 9.63
CA ARG A 148 46.50 30.68 10.84
C ARG A 148 48.01 30.77 10.57
N LYS A 149 48.51 30.08 9.54
CA LYS A 149 49.94 30.04 9.18
C LYS A 149 50.33 31.12 8.18
N ASN A 150 49.42 31.54 7.31
CA ASN A 150 49.68 32.51 6.26
C ASN A 150 48.63 33.64 6.29
N PRO A 151 49.01 34.86 6.72
CA PRO A 151 48.10 36.01 6.76
C PRO A 151 47.55 36.43 5.39
N ASP A 152 48.29 36.15 4.31
CA ASP A 152 47.90 36.48 2.93
C ASP A 152 47.19 35.31 2.21
N PHE A 153 46.66 34.35 2.97
CA PHE A 153 45.96 33.20 2.42
C PHE A 153 44.62 33.57 1.77
N ASP A 154 44.45 33.22 0.50
CA ASP A 154 43.21 33.41 -0.25
C ASP A 154 42.19 32.30 0.10
N GLU A 155 41.40 32.55 1.13
CA GLU A 155 40.37 31.63 1.64
C GLU A 155 39.27 31.37 0.61
N ASP A 156 38.87 32.38 -0.18
CA ASP A 156 37.82 32.28 -1.18
C ASP A 156 38.24 31.35 -2.33
N GLN A 157 39.47 31.52 -2.83
CA GLN A 157 40.01 30.65 -3.87
C GLN A 157 40.20 29.20 -3.38
N ALA A 158 40.67 29.03 -2.14
CA ALA A 158 40.82 27.72 -1.53
C ALA A 158 39.47 27.01 -1.33
N ALA A 159 38.42 27.74 -0.93
CA ALA A 159 37.07 27.21 -0.79
C ALA A 159 36.49 26.75 -2.13
N VAL A 160 36.66 27.54 -3.20
CA VAL A 160 36.19 27.16 -4.56
C VAL A 160 36.92 25.93 -5.09
N LEU A 161 38.25 25.85 -4.93
CA LEU A 161 39.04 24.73 -5.40
C LEU A 161 38.69 23.44 -4.64
N SER A 162 38.65 23.50 -3.31
CA SER A 162 38.34 22.35 -2.47
C SER A 162 36.91 21.84 -2.70
N GLU A 163 35.92 22.72 -2.85
CA GLU A 163 34.55 22.33 -3.20
C GLU A 163 34.50 21.54 -4.51
N ARG A 164 35.25 21.97 -5.54
CA ARG A 164 35.34 21.23 -6.81
C ARG A 164 36.01 19.86 -6.65
N ILE A 165 37.02 19.75 -5.79
CA ILE A 165 37.68 18.47 -5.50
C ILE A 165 36.70 17.52 -4.81
N ILE A 166 36.00 17.98 -3.76
CA ILE A 166 34.98 17.20 -3.05
C ILE A 166 33.92 16.71 -4.03
N GLN A 167 33.37 17.60 -4.86
CA GLN A 167 32.36 17.22 -5.87
C GLN A 167 32.87 16.15 -6.84
N LYS A 168 34.13 16.24 -7.30
CA LYS A 168 34.74 15.23 -8.17
C LYS A 168 34.87 13.88 -7.47
N ILE A 169 35.38 13.86 -6.24
CA ILE A 169 35.54 12.63 -5.43
C ILE A 169 34.17 11.98 -5.24
N THR A 170 33.17 12.74 -4.77
CA THR A 170 31.80 12.25 -4.56
C THR A 170 31.19 11.70 -5.86
N LYS A 171 31.39 12.36 -7.00
CA LYS A 171 30.88 11.90 -8.30
C LYS A 171 31.54 10.61 -8.77
N HIS A 172 32.86 10.50 -8.66
CA HIS A 172 33.58 9.26 -8.97
C HIS A 172 33.05 8.11 -8.12
N PHE A 173 32.78 8.37 -6.84
CA PHE A 173 32.23 7.38 -5.94
C PHE A 173 30.81 6.95 -6.32
N ALA A 174 29.93 7.92 -6.59
CA ALA A 174 28.56 7.65 -7.01
C ALA A 174 28.50 6.84 -8.32
N ASN A 175 29.43 7.06 -9.24
CA ASN A 175 29.52 6.27 -10.47
C ASN A 175 30.04 4.86 -10.19
N HIS A 176 31.08 4.71 -9.36
CA HIS A 176 31.58 3.40 -8.96
C HIS A 176 30.48 2.53 -8.31
N LEU A 177 29.65 3.11 -7.42
CA LEU A 177 28.54 2.40 -6.79
C LEU A 177 27.39 2.05 -7.75
N LYS A 178 27.30 2.72 -8.90
CA LYS A 178 26.29 2.43 -9.95
C LYS A 178 26.77 1.41 -10.98
N ASP A 179 28.07 1.42 -11.30
CA ASP A 179 28.63 0.67 -12.43
C ASP A 179 29.35 -0.63 -12.03
N SER A 180 29.55 -0.88 -10.73
CA SER A 180 30.31 -2.05 -10.27
C SER A 180 29.53 -3.35 -10.39
N ASN A 181 30.16 -4.38 -10.98
CA ASN A 181 29.78 -5.80 -10.82
C ASN A 181 30.07 -6.35 -9.39
N ALA A 182 30.67 -5.54 -8.52
CA ALA A 182 30.90 -5.86 -7.11
C ALA A 182 29.63 -5.55 -6.30
N SER A 183 29.44 -6.26 -5.18
CA SER A 183 28.31 -6.01 -4.29
C SER A 183 28.33 -4.55 -3.81
N PRO A 184 27.27 -3.75 -4.06
CA PRO A 184 27.18 -2.37 -3.56
C PRO A 184 27.40 -2.29 -2.05
N ASP A 185 26.97 -3.32 -1.32
CA ASP A 185 27.09 -3.40 0.13
C ASP A 185 28.57 -3.49 0.58
N GLU A 186 29.43 -4.24 -0.13
CA GLU A 186 30.87 -4.34 0.18
C GLU A 186 31.59 -3.01 -0.03
N SER A 187 31.24 -2.31 -1.12
CA SER A 187 31.81 -1.00 -1.43
C SER A 187 31.38 0.06 -0.41
N ILE A 188 30.12 0.03 0.02
CA ILE A 188 29.60 0.89 1.09
C ILE A 188 30.32 0.61 2.42
N GLU A 189 30.48 -0.66 2.79
CA GLU A 189 31.16 -1.06 4.01
C GLU A 189 32.63 -0.59 4.02
N PHE A 190 33.32 -0.76 2.89
CA PHE A 190 34.72 -0.36 2.76
C PHE A 190 34.93 1.16 2.94
N ILE A 191 34.11 2.01 2.30
CA ILE A 191 34.16 3.48 2.50
C ILE A 191 33.87 3.82 3.96
N THR A 192 32.84 3.19 4.51
CA THR A 192 32.37 3.49 5.87
C THR A 192 33.51 3.25 6.85
N LYS A 193 34.31 2.19 6.66
CA LYS A 193 35.53 1.92 7.44
C LYS A 193 36.65 2.91 7.15
N ILE A 194 36.98 3.19 5.89
CA ILE A 194 38.09 4.08 5.54
C ILE A 194 37.88 5.49 6.08
N PHE A 195 36.68 6.03 5.90
CA PHE A 195 36.34 7.40 6.29
C PHE A 195 35.69 7.51 7.67
N GLN A 196 35.53 6.37 8.37
CA GLN A 196 34.92 6.27 9.70
C GLN A 196 33.55 6.96 9.74
N LEU A 197 32.65 6.55 8.84
CA LEU A 197 31.33 7.19 8.63
C LEU A 197 30.23 6.62 9.55
N GLU A 198 30.54 5.68 10.42
CA GLU A 198 29.59 4.95 11.28
C GLU A 198 28.79 5.89 12.19
N GLU A 199 29.42 6.92 12.76
CA GLU A 199 28.76 7.91 13.61
C GLU A 199 27.79 8.81 12.85
N ALA A 200 28.02 9.04 11.54
CA ALA A 200 27.21 9.93 10.70
C ALA A 200 25.97 9.24 10.07
N LEU A 201 25.91 7.90 10.12
CA LEU A 201 24.83 7.10 9.53
C LEU A 201 23.70 6.78 10.53
N HIS A 202 23.93 6.99 11.83
CA HIS A 202 22.98 6.69 12.92
C HIS A 202 22.33 7.93 13.56
N GLY A 203 22.51 9.11 12.95
CA GLY A 203 21.94 10.39 13.38
C GLY A 203 20.74 10.87 12.57
#